data_AF-A0A9D8CGP8-F1
#
_entry.id   AF-A0A9D8CGP8-F1
#
_cell.length_a   1.000
_cell.length_b   1.000
_cell.length_c   1.000
_cell.angle_alpha   90.00
_cell.angle_beta   90.00
_cell.angle_gamma   90.00
#
_symmetry.space_group_name_H-M   'P 1'
#
loop_
_entity.id
_entity.type
_entity.pdbx_description
1 polymer ?
#
loop_
_entity_poly.entity_id
_entity_poly.type
_entity_poly.pdbx_seq_one_letter_code
_entity_poly.pdbx_strand_id
1 'polypeptide(L)'
;MKRRYLLTRLLLAPLLSIPAALPGFAARAAAPAAKPAPLSPADQADIARIESYLNSVHTLQASFLQVASTGEVARGRLFLQRPGKLRFEYDPPGKDLLISDGVWLIHYDGVLQQANQLPLDMTPATLLVRQRVKLSGDVTVTKVERGANVLRVTVVKTGEPKAGAVVLVFSDNPLTLQQWIVVDALGVETRLSLIDPRPGGTLDARLFTLDKPVVGPGQGSTPGASR
;
A
#
# COMPACT_ATOMS: atom_id res chain seq x y z
N MET A 1 21.53 24.12 22.03
CA MET A 1 21.76 22.78 21.45
C MET A 1 20.66 22.49 20.43
N LYS A 2 20.90 22.78 19.14
CA LYS A 2 19.95 22.48 18.05
C LYS A 2 20.30 21.10 17.49
N ARG A 3 19.52 20.07 17.82
CA ARG A 3 19.65 18.76 17.14
C ARG A 3 19.17 18.93 15.71
N ARG A 4 20.04 18.58 14.78
CA ARG A 4 19.84 18.62 13.34
C ARG A 4 18.71 17.65 12.99
N TYR A 5 17.55 18.16 12.59
CA TYR A 5 16.47 17.37 11.99
C TYR A 5 16.85 17.13 10.53
N LEU A 6 17.59 16.06 10.29
CA LEU A 6 17.68 15.41 8.99
C LEU A 6 16.78 14.17 9.07
N LEU A 7 16.07 13.88 7.98
CA LEU A 7 15.28 12.66 7.69
C LEU A 7 13.76 12.79 7.88
N THR A 8 13.07 13.28 6.85
CA THR A 8 11.93 12.55 6.26
C THR A 8 11.84 12.93 4.79
N ARG A 9 12.71 12.34 3.97
CA ARG A 9 12.52 12.27 2.51
C ARG A 9 11.82 10.94 2.23
N LEU A 10 10.49 10.90 2.36
CA LEU A 10 9.70 9.91 1.63
C LEU A 10 9.44 10.49 0.24
N LEU A 11 10.46 10.38 -0.61
CA LEU A 11 10.40 10.84 -1.99
C LEU A 11 9.68 9.79 -2.84
N LEU A 12 8.50 10.18 -3.33
CA LEU A 12 8.02 9.80 -4.66
C LEU A 12 9.15 10.12 -5.67
N ALA A 13 9.61 9.12 -6.43
CA ALA A 13 10.60 9.25 -7.52
C ALA A 13 10.11 10.22 -8.64
N PRO A 14 10.90 10.62 -9.68
CA PRO A 14 12.21 10.12 -10.15
C PRO A 14 13.24 11.21 -10.57
N LEU A 15 14.53 10.87 -10.74
CA LEU A 15 15.44 11.67 -11.58
C LEU A 15 16.37 10.78 -12.40
N LEU A 16 16.31 10.99 -13.71
CA LEU A 16 17.27 10.50 -14.70
C LEU A 16 18.71 10.78 -14.23
N SER A 17 19.53 9.74 -14.20
CA SER A 17 20.98 9.89 -14.25
C SER A 17 21.50 9.03 -15.39
N ILE A 18 22.03 9.70 -16.40
CA ILE A 18 22.76 9.12 -17.53
C ILE A 18 24.05 8.50 -16.96
N PRO A 19 24.35 7.22 -17.19
CA PRO A 19 25.55 6.62 -16.66
C PRO A 19 26.77 7.13 -17.44
N ALA A 20 27.76 7.67 -16.72
CA ALA A 20 29.12 7.76 -17.22
C ALA A 20 29.71 6.34 -17.26
N ALA A 21 30.20 5.94 -18.42
CA ALA A 21 30.72 4.60 -18.67
C ALA A 21 31.99 4.31 -17.84
N LEU A 22 31.95 3.25 -17.03
CA LEU A 22 33.14 2.57 -16.51
C LEU A 22 33.27 1.23 -17.26
N PRO A 23 34.45 0.89 -17.81
CA PRO A 23 34.67 -0.42 -18.42
C PRO A 23 34.95 -1.47 -17.33
N GLY A 24 34.28 -2.63 -17.41
CA GLY A 24 34.74 -3.86 -16.76
C GLY A 24 33.94 -4.35 -15.56
N PHE A 25 32.68 -4.73 -15.76
CA PHE A 25 32.04 -5.78 -14.95
C PHE A 25 31.67 -6.94 -15.87
N ALA A 26 32.26 -8.11 -15.62
CA ALA A 26 31.84 -9.34 -16.27
C ALA A 26 30.34 -9.54 -16.02
N ALA A 27 29.57 -9.62 -17.10
CA ALA A 27 28.14 -9.86 -17.03
C ALA A 27 27.89 -11.21 -16.34
N ARG A 28 27.50 -11.17 -15.06
CA ARG A 28 26.87 -12.32 -14.40
C ARG A 28 25.62 -12.62 -15.20
N ALA A 29 25.62 -13.72 -15.95
CA ALA A 29 24.42 -14.20 -16.62
C ALA A 29 23.29 -14.27 -15.57
N ALA A 30 22.29 -13.41 -15.73
CA ALA A 30 21.10 -13.45 -14.91
C ALA A 30 20.44 -14.82 -15.13
N ALA A 31 20.35 -15.63 -14.07
CA ALA A 31 19.60 -16.88 -14.13
C ALA A 31 18.18 -16.55 -14.61
N PRO A 32 17.61 -17.34 -15.54
CA PRO A 32 16.25 -17.10 -16.00
C PRO A 32 15.31 -17.10 -14.79
N ALA A 33 14.59 -15.99 -14.60
CA ALA A 33 13.55 -15.90 -13.60
C ALA A 33 12.57 -17.07 -13.82
N ALA A 34 12.47 -17.96 -12.84
CA ALA A 34 11.58 -19.11 -12.91
C ALA A 34 10.16 -18.63 -13.25
N LYS A 35 9.57 -19.17 -14.32
CA LYS A 35 8.16 -18.90 -14.62
C LYS A 35 7.32 -19.35 -13.41
N PRO A 36 6.31 -18.57 -12.98
CA PRO A 36 5.42 -18.98 -11.89
C PRO A 36 4.84 -20.36 -12.20
N ALA A 37 4.95 -21.29 -11.26
CA ALA A 37 4.34 -22.60 -11.40
C ALA A 37 2.81 -22.45 -11.55
N PRO A 38 2.14 -23.30 -12.35
CA PRO A 38 0.69 -23.28 -12.44
C PRO A 38 0.08 -23.53 -11.06
N LEU A 39 -0.97 -22.77 -10.72
CA LEU A 39 -1.67 -22.88 -9.45
C LEU A 39 -2.33 -24.26 -9.32
N SER A 40 -2.07 -24.94 -8.21
CA SER A 40 -2.69 -26.23 -7.89
C SER A 40 -4.19 -26.07 -7.57
N PRO A 41 -4.99 -27.14 -7.60
CA PRO A 41 -6.39 -27.10 -7.15
C PRO A 41 -6.54 -26.59 -5.70
N ALA A 42 -5.57 -26.90 -4.83
CA ALA A 42 -5.55 -26.40 -3.46
C ALA A 42 -5.31 -24.88 -3.41
N ASP A 43 -4.43 -24.35 -4.27
CA ASP A 43 -4.20 -22.89 -4.36
C ASP A 43 -5.46 -22.17 -4.83
N GLN A 44 -6.17 -22.73 -5.81
CA GLN A 44 -7.43 -22.17 -6.30
C GLN A 44 -8.52 -22.16 -5.21
N ALA A 45 -8.61 -23.21 -4.40
CA ALA A 45 -9.53 -23.28 -3.27
C ALA A 45 -9.22 -22.20 -2.22
N ASP A 46 -7.94 -22.01 -1.88
CA ASP A 46 -7.51 -20.98 -0.93
C ASP A 46 -7.72 -19.56 -1.46
N ILE A 47 -7.46 -19.33 -2.75
CA ILE A 47 -7.77 -18.06 -3.42
C ILE A 47 -9.27 -17.77 -3.32
N ALA A 48 -10.13 -18.74 -3.60
CA ALA A 48 -11.58 -18.58 -3.48
C ALA A 48 -12.03 -18.26 -2.04
N ARG A 49 -11.42 -18.91 -1.03
CA ARG A 49 -11.66 -18.61 0.39
C ARG A 49 -11.24 -17.18 0.73
N ILE A 50 -10.08 -16.74 0.27
CA ILE A 50 -9.57 -15.37 0.47
C ILE A 50 -10.47 -14.35 -0.20
N GLU A 51 -10.85 -14.56 -1.46
CA GLU A 51 -11.77 -13.65 -2.17
C GLU A 51 -13.10 -13.55 -1.43
N SER A 52 -13.67 -14.67 -0.97
CA SER A 52 -14.91 -14.68 -0.19
C SER A 52 -14.78 -13.87 1.10
N TYR A 53 -13.71 -14.11 1.88
CA TYR A 53 -13.41 -13.36 3.10
C TYR A 53 -13.21 -11.87 2.84
N LEU A 54 -12.34 -11.49 1.91
CA LEU A 54 -12.10 -10.08 1.61
C LEU A 54 -13.37 -9.41 1.11
N ASN A 55 -14.21 -10.11 0.34
CA ASN A 55 -15.49 -9.59 -0.14
C ASN A 55 -16.55 -9.43 0.95
N SER A 56 -16.48 -10.13 2.08
CA SER A 56 -17.41 -9.93 3.20
C SER A 56 -17.05 -8.73 4.09
N VAL A 57 -15.79 -8.27 4.08
CA VAL A 57 -15.32 -7.16 4.92
C VAL A 57 -15.62 -5.80 4.30
N HIS A 58 -16.85 -5.29 4.41
CA HIS A 58 -17.21 -3.99 3.82
C HIS A 58 -16.63 -2.79 4.56
N THR A 59 -16.60 -2.89 5.90
CA THR A 59 -15.97 -1.92 6.79
C THR A 59 -14.95 -2.63 7.66
N LEU A 60 -13.87 -1.92 8.01
CA LEU A 60 -12.84 -2.43 8.91
C LEU A 60 -12.24 -1.26 9.70
N GLN A 61 -12.11 -1.47 11.01
CA GLN A 61 -11.31 -0.62 11.88
C GLN A 61 -10.19 -1.46 12.51
N ALA A 62 -8.98 -0.93 12.56
CA ALA A 62 -7.87 -1.59 13.24
C ALA A 62 -6.86 -0.55 13.76
N SER A 63 -6.05 -0.93 14.73
CA SER A 63 -4.75 -0.28 14.91
C SER A 63 -3.75 -0.91 13.95
N PHE A 64 -2.66 -0.22 13.62
CA PHE A 64 -1.62 -0.81 12.77
C PHE A 64 -0.21 -0.56 13.30
N LEU A 65 0.70 -1.44 12.88
CA LEU A 65 2.15 -1.27 12.98
C LEU A 65 2.74 -1.37 11.57
N GLN A 66 3.36 -0.29 11.12
CA GLN A 66 4.10 -0.26 9.87
C GLN A 66 5.59 -0.39 10.16
N VAL A 67 6.27 -1.23 9.38
CA VAL A 67 7.72 -1.36 9.38
C VAL A 67 8.23 -1.16 7.96
N ALA A 68 9.03 -0.11 7.76
CA ALA A 68 9.70 0.13 6.49
C ALA A 68 10.94 -0.77 6.34
N SER A 69 11.45 -0.90 5.12
CA SER A 69 12.69 -1.64 4.81
C SER A 69 13.91 -1.16 5.60
N THR A 70 13.93 0.12 5.97
CA THR A 70 14.98 0.76 6.80
C THR A 70 14.90 0.38 8.27
N GLY A 71 13.85 -0.33 8.69
CA GLY A 71 13.54 -0.64 10.09
C GLY A 71 12.79 0.48 10.80
N GLU A 72 12.47 1.58 10.13
CA GLU A 72 11.63 2.63 10.70
C GLU A 72 10.23 2.08 11.00
N VAL A 73 9.70 2.45 12.16
CA VAL A 73 8.43 1.94 12.68
C VAL A 73 7.45 3.10 12.83
N ALA A 74 6.25 2.91 12.29
CA ALA A 74 5.13 3.83 12.47
C ALA A 74 3.91 3.09 13.03
N ARG A 75 3.07 3.78 13.78
CA ARG A 75 1.83 3.25 14.36
C ARG A 75 0.68 4.19 14.04
N GLY A 76 -0.53 3.66 14.16
CA GLY A 76 -1.71 4.48 13.99
C GLY A 76 -2.99 3.68 13.93
N ARG A 77 -4.00 4.31 13.34
CA ARG A 77 -5.33 3.75 13.14
C ARG A 77 -5.64 3.61 11.66
N LEU A 78 -6.26 2.49 11.31
CA LEU A 78 -6.77 2.17 9.99
C LEU A 78 -8.30 2.21 10.03
N PHE A 79 -8.87 2.87 9.02
CA PHE A 79 -10.28 2.78 8.69
C PHE A 79 -10.41 2.44 7.21
N LEU A 80 -11.26 1.48 6.90
CA LEU A 80 -11.54 1.06 5.52
C LEU A 80 -13.04 0.94 5.36
N GLN A 81 -13.55 1.50 4.26
CA GLN A 81 -14.94 1.37 3.85
C GLN A 81 -14.98 1.18 2.34
N ARG A 82 -15.40 -0.01 1.91
CA ARG A 82 -15.52 -0.32 0.49
C ARG A 82 -16.84 0.21 -0.08
N PRO A 83 -16.85 0.66 -1.35
CA PRO A 83 -15.70 0.76 -2.25
C PRO A 83 -14.87 2.03 -2.04
N GLY A 84 -13.57 1.92 -2.29
CA GLY A 84 -12.66 3.04 -2.54
C GLY A 84 -12.14 3.77 -1.31
N LYS A 85 -12.80 3.68 -0.16
CA LYS A 85 -12.45 4.52 0.99
C LYS A 85 -11.48 3.86 1.95
N LEU A 86 -10.44 4.61 2.31
CA LEU A 86 -9.35 4.16 3.17
C LEU A 86 -8.81 5.33 3.95
N ARG A 87 -8.34 5.07 5.17
CA ARG A 87 -7.65 6.07 5.98
C ARG A 87 -6.64 5.42 6.89
N PHE A 88 -5.40 5.86 6.80
CA PHE A 88 -4.39 5.70 7.83
C PHE A 88 -4.23 7.03 8.54
N GLU A 89 -4.33 6.98 9.86
CA GLU A 89 -3.98 8.09 10.74
C GLU A 89 -2.76 7.69 11.53
N TYR A 90 -1.64 8.34 11.25
CA TYR A 90 -0.39 8.06 11.94
C TYR A 90 -0.35 8.76 13.30
N ASP A 91 0.22 8.09 14.29
CA ASP A 91 0.41 8.63 15.64
C ASP A 91 1.48 9.76 15.64
N PRO A 92 1.55 10.58 16.70
CA PRO A 92 2.61 11.59 16.85
C PRO A 92 4.03 10.99 16.72
N PRO A 93 5.04 11.79 16.28
CA PRO A 93 5.01 13.25 16.14
C PRO A 93 4.53 13.77 14.78
N GLY A 94 4.52 12.94 13.73
CA GLY A 94 4.21 13.37 12.36
C GLY A 94 2.73 13.73 12.16
N LYS A 95 1.82 12.92 12.74
CA LYS A 95 0.37 13.04 12.53
C LYS A 95 -0.04 13.04 11.05
N ASP A 96 0.69 12.29 10.24
CA ASP A 96 0.41 12.14 8.82
C ASP A 96 -0.93 11.45 8.61
N LEU A 97 -1.58 11.76 7.49
CA LEU A 97 -2.81 11.10 7.06
C LEU A 97 -2.63 10.54 5.66
N LEU A 98 -3.04 9.30 5.46
CA LEU A 98 -3.17 8.72 4.12
C LEU A 98 -4.63 8.36 3.89
N ILE A 99 -5.33 9.14 3.07
CA ILE A 99 -6.78 9.06 2.86
C ILE A 99 -7.06 8.69 1.42
N SER A 100 -8.00 7.79 1.19
CA SER A 100 -8.61 7.62 -0.12
C SER A 100 -10.10 7.91 -0.08
N ASP A 101 -10.55 8.70 -1.05
CA ASP A 101 -11.95 9.06 -1.29
C ASP A 101 -12.63 8.17 -2.36
N GLY A 102 -11.88 7.20 -2.91
CA GLY A 102 -12.29 6.30 -3.98
C GLY A 102 -11.79 6.69 -5.37
N VAL A 103 -11.23 7.87 -5.55
CA VAL A 103 -10.58 8.32 -6.80
C VAL A 103 -9.11 8.61 -6.56
N TRP A 104 -8.82 9.36 -5.50
CA TRP A 104 -7.48 9.78 -5.14
C TRP A 104 -7.00 9.05 -3.90
N LEU A 105 -5.70 8.84 -3.82
CA LEU A 105 -4.99 8.58 -2.59
C LEU A 105 -4.23 9.86 -2.22
N ILE A 106 -4.62 10.45 -1.10
CA ILE A 106 -4.13 11.72 -0.57
C ILE A 106 -3.22 11.43 0.61
N HIS A 107 -1.96 11.85 0.52
CA HIS A 107 -1.02 11.86 1.63
C HIS A 107 -0.87 13.28 2.16
N TYR A 108 -1.27 13.50 3.40
CA TYR A 108 -1.09 14.76 4.12
C TYR A 108 0.03 14.62 5.15
N ASP A 109 1.08 15.40 4.98
CA ASP A 109 2.19 15.53 5.93
C ASP A 109 1.76 16.50 7.05
N GLY A 110 1.68 16.01 8.28
CA GLY A 110 1.19 16.79 9.42
C GLY A 110 2.19 17.82 9.93
N VAL A 111 3.48 17.65 9.64
CA VAL A 111 4.56 18.57 10.05
C VAL A 111 4.68 19.72 9.06
N LEU A 112 4.73 19.41 7.77
CA LEU A 112 4.84 20.39 6.68
C LEU A 112 3.49 21.04 6.35
N GLN A 113 2.39 20.44 6.80
CA GLN A 113 1.02 20.85 6.49
C GLN A 113 0.72 20.86 4.98
N GLN A 114 1.26 19.89 4.26
CA GLN A 114 1.12 19.76 2.82
C GLN A 114 0.39 18.47 2.47
N ALA A 115 -0.46 18.53 1.44
CA ALA A 115 -1.09 17.34 0.88
C ALA A 115 -0.61 17.11 -0.55
N ASN A 116 -0.31 15.85 -0.85
CA ASN A 116 -0.04 15.35 -2.19
C ASN A 116 -1.08 14.29 -2.54
N GLN A 117 -1.45 14.20 -3.81
CA GLN A 117 -2.42 13.21 -4.27
C GLN A 117 -1.90 12.45 -5.49
N LEU A 118 -2.29 11.19 -5.57
CA LEU A 118 -2.09 10.35 -6.75
C LEU A 118 -3.36 9.55 -7.04
N PRO A 119 -3.62 9.16 -8.30
CA PRO A 119 -4.76 8.31 -8.62
C PRO A 119 -4.70 7.00 -7.83
N LEU A 120 -5.80 6.62 -7.17
CA LEU A 120 -5.87 5.44 -6.32
C LEU A 120 -5.51 4.18 -7.13
N ASP A 121 -6.03 4.07 -8.35
CA ASP A 121 -5.87 2.95 -9.29
C ASP A 121 -4.41 2.66 -9.68
N MET A 122 -3.53 3.66 -9.55
CA MET A 122 -2.07 3.51 -9.72
C MET A 122 -1.38 2.91 -8.49
N THR A 123 -2.11 2.67 -7.39
CA THR A 123 -1.53 2.20 -6.13
C THR A 123 -1.92 0.76 -5.81
N PRO A 124 -1.04 0.02 -5.10
CA PRO A 124 -1.37 -1.30 -4.58
C PRO A 124 -2.59 -1.33 -3.65
N ALA A 125 -2.92 -0.20 -3.00
CA ALA A 125 -4.06 -0.10 -2.08
C ALA A 125 -5.41 -0.37 -2.77
N THR A 126 -5.51 -0.15 -4.09
CA THR A 126 -6.72 -0.44 -4.89
C THR A 126 -7.22 -1.87 -4.74
N LEU A 127 -6.31 -2.84 -4.55
CA LEU A 127 -6.72 -4.22 -4.34
C LEU A 127 -7.56 -4.40 -3.08
N LEU A 128 -7.26 -3.66 -2.02
CA LEU A 128 -7.91 -3.78 -0.72
C LEU A 128 -9.26 -3.05 -0.68
N VAL A 129 -9.40 -1.96 -1.44
CA VAL A 129 -10.55 -1.06 -1.33
C VAL A 129 -11.57 -1.22 -2.45
N ARG A 130 -11.25 -1.94 -3.53
CA ARG A 130 -12.20 -2.14 -4.64
C ARG A 130 -13.51 -2.77 -4.20
N GLN A 131 -14.60 -2.48 -4.94
CA GLN A 131 -15.95 -2.96 -4.64
C GLN A 131 -16.02 -4.49 -4.54
N ARG A 132 -15.33 -5.18 -5.45
CA ARG A 132 -15.21 -6.63 -5.47
C ARG A 132 -13.74 -7.01 -5.63
N VAL A 133 -13.22 -7.71 -4.63
CA VAL A 133 -11.87 -8.26 -4.65
C VAL A 133 -11.88 -9.53 -5.48
N LYS A 134 -11.03 -9.56 -6.49
CA LYS A 134 -10.74 -10.71 -7.34
C LYS A 134 -9.23 -10.77 -7.54
N LEU A 135 -8.61 -11.92 -7.28
CA LEU A 135 -7.18 -12.18 -7.37
C LEU A 135 -6.81 -12.77 -8.76
N SER A 136 -7.54 -12.36 -9.78
CA SER A 136 -7.34 -12.72 -11.19
C SER A 136 -7.82 -11.59 -12.10
N GLY A 137 -7.33 -11.53 -13.34
CA GLY A 137 -7.66 -10.46 -14.29
C GLY A 137 -6.65 -9.32 -14.22
N ASP A 138 -6.92 -8.28 -13.43
CA ASP A 138 -6.02 -7.13 -13.26
C ASP A 138 -4.75 -7.47 -12.48
N VAL A 139 -4.86 -8.49 -11.62
CA VAL A 139 -3.78 -9.02 -10.81
C VAL A 139 -3.61 -10.51 -11.07
N THR A 140 -2.39 -10.99 -10.91
CA THR A 140 -2.03 -12.40 -11.03
C THR A 140 -1.45 -12.88 -9.71
N VAL A 141 -2.01 -13.97 -9.16
CA VAL A 141 -1.39 -14.68 -8.04
C VAL A 141 -0.14 -15.40 -8.54
N THR A 142 1.01 -15.09 -7.94
CA THR A 142 2.30 -15.68 -8.30
C THR A 142 2.80 -16.69 -7.27
N LYS A 143 2.27 -16.64 -6.05
CA LYS A 143 2.67 -17.53 -4.96
C LYS A 143 1.55 -17.71 -3.95
N VAL A 144 1.36 -18.95 -3.51
CA VAL A 144 0.53 -19.32 -2.35
C VAL A 144 1.39 -20.14 -1.41
N GLU A 145 1.52 -19.70 -0.17
CA GLU A 145 2.36 -20.35 0.84
C GLU A 145 1.54 -20.67 2.07
N ARG A 146 1.68 -21.90 2.56
CA ARG A 146 0.98 -22.41 3.74
C ARG A 146 2.00 -22.67 4.84
N GLY A 147 1.66 -22.26 6.05
CA GLY A 147 2.42 -22.55 7.28
C GLY A 147 1.46 -22.89 8.42
N ALA A 148 2.00 -23.08 9.62
CA ALA A 148 1.19 -23.39 10.80
C ALA A 148 0.19 -22.26 11.09
N ASN A 149 -1.08 -22.48 10.76
CA ASN A 149 -2.17 -21.50 10.84
C ASN A 149 -1.91 -20.18 10.07
N VAL A 150 -1.09 -20.20 9.03
CA VAL A 150 -0.78 -19.01 8.24
C VAL A 150 -0.92 -19.31 6.76
N LEU A 151 -1.64 -18.45 6.06
CA LEU A 151 -1.77 -18.47 4.60
C LEU A 151 -1.22 -17.16 4.03
N ARG A 152 -0.31 -17.25 3.06
CA ARG A 152 0.24 -16.09 2.35
C ARG A 152 -0.07 -16.18 0.88
N VAL A 153 -0.50 -15.07 0.30
CA VAL A 153 -0.73 -14.96 -1.15
C VAL A 153 0.00 -13.75 -1.69
N THR A 154 0.86 -13.99 -2.66
CA THR A 154 1.58 -12.94 -3.39
C THR A 154 0.86 -12.67 -4.70
N VAL A 155 0.55 -11.39 -4.94
CA VAL A 155 -0.08 -10.91 -6.16
C VAL A 155 0.73 -9.80 -6.79
N VAL A 156 0.72 -9.75 -8.12
CA VAL A 156 1.33 -8.70 -8.93
C VAL A 156 0.29 -8.14 -9.90
N LYS A 157 0.50 -6.92 -10.41
CA LYS A 157 -0.34 -6.38 -11.50
C LYS A 157 -0.09 -7.19 -12.77
N THR A 158 -1.13 -7.70 -13.41
CA THR A 158 -1.00 -8.59 -14.59
C THR A 158 -0.35 -7.88 -15.78
N GLY A 159 -0.72 -6.62 -16.02
CA GLY A 159 -0.14 -5.80 -17.09
C GLY A 159 1.28 -5.29 -16.80
N GLU A 160 1.68 -5.24 -15.52
CA GLU A 160 2.97 -4.68 -15.09
C GLU A 160 3.57 -5.50 -13.94
N PRO A 161 3.91 -6.78 -14.15
CA PRO A 161 4.36 -7.66 -13.06
C PRO A 161 5.70 -7.25 -12.43
N LYS A 162 6.43 -6.32 -13.06
CA LYS A 162 7.69 -5.75 -12.56
C LYS A 162 7.50 -4.47 -11.73
N ALA A 163 6.30 -3.92 -11.65
CA ALA A 163 6.02 -2.69 -10.89
C ALA A 163 6.08 -2.91 -9.37
N GLY A 164 6.05 -4.17 -8.93
CA GLY A 164 6.04 -4.55 -7.52
C GLY A 164 5.07 -5.70 -7.25
N ALA A 165 4.92 -6.03 -5.97
CA ALA A 165 4.04 -7.08 -5.49
C ALA A 165 3.31 -6.66 -4.21
N VAL A 166 2.17 -7.29 -3.96
CA VAL A 166 1.48 -7.26 -2.66
C VAL A 166 1.46 -8.67 -2.12
N VAL A 167 1.88 -8.83 -0.86
CA VAL A 167 1.74 -10.09 -0.12
C VAL A 167 0.67 -9.90 0.94
N LEU A 168 -0.42 -10.65 0.83
CA LEU A 168 -1.47 -10.71 1.85
C LEU A 168 -1.18 -11.88 2.78
N VAL A 169 -1.23 -11.65 4.09
CA VAL A 169 -0.96 -12.65 5.11
C VAL A 169 -2.17 -12.79 6.01
N PHE A 170 -2.65 -14.02 6.13
CA PHE A 170 -3.83 -14.37 6.90
C PHE A 170 -3.47 -15.35 8.03
N SER A 171 -4.17 -15.25 9.16
CA SER A 171 -4.43 -16.44 9.98
C SER A 171 -5.39 -17.32 9.19
N ASP A 172 -5.18 -18.63 9.12
CA ASP A 172 -5.97 -19.53 8.26
C ASP A 172 -7.24 -20.05 8.95
N ASN A 173 -7.21 -20.24 10.28
CA ASN A 173 -8.31 -20.79 11.08
C ASN A 173 -8.54 -20.00 12.38
N PRO A 174 -9.50 -19.06 12.44
CA PRO A 174 -10.34 -18.59 11.32
C PRO A 174 -9.55 -17.72 10.33
N LEU A 175 -10.01 -17.71 9.07
CA LEU A 175 -9.42 -16.92 7.99
C LEU A 175 -9.58 -15.43 8.28
N THR A 176 -8.49 -14.74 8.61
CA THR A 176 -8.50 -13.31 8.94
C THR A 176 -7.24 -12.62 8.42
N LEU A 177 -7.40 -11.46 7.78
CA LEU A 177 -6.26 -10.67 7.31
C LEU A 177 -5.49 -10.12 8.52
N GLN A 178 -4.21 -10.45 8.59
CA GLN A 178 -3.32 -10.05 9.70
C GLN A 178 -2.31 -8.99 9.25
N GLN A 179 -1.87 -9.07 7.99
CA GLN A 179 -0.83 -8.19 7.49
C GLN A 179 -0.93 -8.10 5.97
N TRP A 180 -0.55 -6.96 5.41
CA TRP A 180 -0.16 -6.87 4.01
C TRP A 180 1.24 -6.27 3.88
N ILE A 181 1.98 -6.73 2.89
CA ILE A 181 3.33 -6.26 2.56
C ILE A 181 3.27 -5.71 1.15
N VAL A 182 3.76 -4.50 0.96
CA VAL A 182 3.99 -3.92 -0.36
C VAL A 182 5.46 -4.03 -0.66
N VAL A 183 5.78 -4.56 -1.85
CA VAL A 183 7.14 -4.63 -2.39
C VAL A 183 7.15 -3.79 -3.65
N ASP A 184 8.01 -2.79 -3.74
CA ASP A 184 8.12 -1.97 -4.95
C ASP A 184 8.98 -2.64 -6.04
N ALA A 185 9.13 -1.98 -7.18
CA ALA A 185 9.93 -2.47 -8.31
C ALA A 185 11.43 -2.65 -8.00
N LEU A 186 11.94 -2.00 -6.95
CA LEU A 186 13.31 -2.09 -6.48
C LEU A 186 13.49 -3.17 -5.39
N GLY A 187 12.40 -3.83 -4.99
CA GLY A 187 12.39 -4.83 -3.92
C GLY A 187 12.30 -4.24 -2.52
N VAL A 188 11.99 -2.95 -2.39
CA VAL A 188 11.83 -2.30 -1.09
C VAL A 188 10.52 -2.76 -0.46
N GLU A 189 10.61 -3.40 0.70
CA GLU A 189 9.44 -3.87 1.45
C GLU A 189 8.91 -2.81 2.43
N THR A 190 7.60 -2.62 2.45
CA THR A 190 6.88 -1.97 3.54
C THR A 190 5.83 -2.94 4.06
N ARG A 191 5.92 -3.26 5.35
CA ARG A 191 5.04 -4.21 6.03
C ARG A 191 4.06 -3.47 6.92
N LEU A 192 2.77 -3.80 6.80
CA LEU A 192 1.72 -3.25 7.65
C LEU A 192 0.96 -4.38 8.33
N SER A 193 1.11 -4.46 9.66
CA SER A 193 0.44 -5.43 10.51
C SER A 193 -0.81 -4.81 11.13
N LEU A 194 -1.92 -5.52 11.07
CA LEU A 194 -3.18 -5.14 11.70
C LEU A 194 -3.20 -5.63 13.14
N ILE A 195 -3.61 -4.76 14.05
CA ILE A 195 -3.76 -5.02 15.48
C ILE A 195 -5.24 -4.85 15.80
N ASP A 196 -5.83 -5.88 16.39
CA ASP A 196 -7.25 -5.96 16.75
C ASP A 196 -8.20 -5.56 15.61
N PRO A 197 -8.13 -6.23 14.43
CA PRO A 197 -9.00 -5.93 13.30
C PRO A 197 -10.46 -6.20 13.66
N ARG A 198 -11.30 -5.18 13.48
CA ARG A 198 -12.75 -5.22 13.73
C ARG A 198 -13.50 -4.99 12.42
N PRO A 199 -13.84 -6.06 11.69
CA PRO A 199 -14.67 -5.96 10.50
C PRO A 199 -16.14 -5.64 10.87
N GLY A 200 -16.82 -4.92 9.98
CA GLY A 200 -18.21 -4.51 10.18
C GLY A 200 -18.36 -3.19 10.96
N GLY A 201 -19.62 -2.83 11.25
CA GLY A 201 -19.97 -1.56 11.88
C GLY A 201 -20.10 -0.39 10.91
N THR A 202 -20.53 0.76 11.44
CA THR A 202 -20.72 2.01 10.70
C THR A 202 -19.53 2.93 10.93
N LEU A 203 -18.99 3.50 9.86
CA LEU A 203 -17.92 4.49 9.91
C LEU A 203 -18.47 5.85 9.47
N ASP A 204 -18.03 6.92 10.12
CA ASP A 204 -18.41 8.28 9.72
C ASP A 204 -17.79 8.60 8.35
N ALA A 205 -18.61 9.07 7.41
CA ALA A 205 -18.18 9.44 6.08
C ALA A 205 -17.08 10.52 6.08
N ARG A 206 -17.06 11.39 7.10
CA ARG A 206 -16.04 12.45 7.29
C ARG A 206 -14.65 11.89 7.57
N LEU A 207 -14.52 10.64 7.98
CA LEU A 207 -13.21 10.01 8.10
C LEU A 207 -12.47 10.03 6.75
N PHE A 208 -13.20 9.92 5.64
CA PHE A 208 -12.61 9.76 4.32
C PHE A 208 -12.51 11.07 3.53
N THR A 209 -12.60 12.21 4.21
CA THR A 209 -12.37 13.53 3.63
C THR A 209 -11.17 14.19 4.31
N LEU A 210 -10.44 15.00 3.55
CA LEU A 210 -9.42 15.88 4.12
C LEU A 210 -10.01 17.27 4.30
N ASP A 211 -10.21 17.70 5.55
CA ASP A 211 -10.74 19.03 5.88
C ASP A 211 -9.65 20.13 5.81
N LYS A 212 -8.57 19.88 5.06
CA LYS A 212 -7.40 20.76 4.93
C LYS A 212 -7.10 21.04 3.45
N PRO A 213 -6.55 22.22 3.11
CA PRO A 213 -6.28 22.58 1.73
C PRO A 213 -5.29 21.61 1.07
N VAL A 214 -5.66 21.10 -0.11
CA VAL A 214 -4.79 20.29 -0.97
C VAL A 214 -4.12 21.22 -1.99
N VAL A 215 -2.79 21.25 -2.00
CA VAL A 215 -2.05 21.97 -3.04
C VAL A 215 -1.85 21.01 -4.21
N GLY A 216 -2.70 21.12 -5.23
CA GLY A 216 -2.57 20.31 -6.44
C GLY A 216 -1.32 20.69 -7.25
N PRO A 217 -0.73 19.77 -8.03
CA PRO A 217 0.30 20.10 -9.00
C PRO A 217 -0.31 21.04 -10.06
N GLY A 218 -0.02 22.34 -9.96
CA GLY A 218 -0.44 23.35 -10.95
C GLY A 218 -1.08 24.62 -10.41
N GLN A 219 -1.34 24.75 -9.11
CA GLN A 219 -1.80 26.03 -8.54
C GLN A 219 -0.67 26.73 -7.81
N GLY A 220 0.24 27.31 -8.61
CA GLY A 220 1.07 28.42 -8.15
C GLY A 220 0.16 29.55 -7.71
N SER A 221 0.30 29.94 -6.45
CA SER A 221 -0.25 31.17 -5.88
C SER A 221 -0.03 32.31 -6.86
N THR A 222 -1.11 32.84 -7.45
CA THR A 222 -1.08 34.15 -8.10
C THR A 222 -1.14 35.17 -6.97
N PRO A 223 -0.09 35.96 -6.67
CA PRO A 223 -0.21 37.05 -5.73
C PRO A 223 -1.16 38.06 -6.36
N GLY A 224 -2.25 38.37 -5.65
CA GLY A 224 -3.21 39.38 -6.06
C GLY A 224 -2.50 40.70 -6.36
N ALA A 225 -2.66 41.18 -7.58
CA ALA A 225 -2.33 42.54 -7.94
C ALA A 225 -3.32 43.48 -7.25
N SER A 226 -2.89 44.12 -6.17
CA SER A 226 -3.57 45.30 -5.63
C SER A 226 -3.30 46.48 -6.57
N ARG A 227 -4.36 47.02 -7.16
CA ARG A 227 -4.41 48.39 -7.68
C ARG A 227 -4.85 49.34 -6.58
#